data_AF-A0A1V1X2Y5-F1
#
_entry.id   AF-A0A1V1X2Y5-F1
#
_cell.length_a   1.000
_cell.length_b   1.000
_cell.length_c   1.000
_cell.angle_alpha   90.00
_cell.angle_beta   90.00
_cell.angle_gamma   90.00
#
_symmetry.space_group_name_H-M   'P 1'
#
loop_
_entity.id
_entity.type
_entity.pdbx_description
1 polymer ?
#
loop_
_entity_poly.entity_id
_entity_poly.type
_entity_poly.pdbx_seq_one_letter_code
_entity_poly.pdbx_strand_id
1 'polypeptide(L)'
;MKITQRPIRTTVFYGLICGFAFIPLSTGLCYIFPWSLAFSIIVWLYLAVYGFLMTRWGSKSPLSILFPLLILLISVFVVSSTSAFLLLSLGIFSWIRSGICFQQPLPRVFGAELLLTLGGAGLVAWFTPYSTFTWALGIWMFFLVQSLYFLIFEDRSIEEKVTVDPFEAALLQAEKVISARL
;
A
#
# COMPACT_ATOMS: atom_id res chain seq x y z
N MET A 1 21.80 -11.40 -7.67
CA MET A 1 20.31 -11.43 -7.76
C MET A 1 19.67 -11.86 -6.43
N LYS A 2 19.49 -10.99 -5.41
CA LYS A 2 18.82 -11.36 -4.13
C LYS A 2 18.04 -10.22 -3.42
N ILE A 3 17.92 -9.04 -4.05
CA ILE A 3 17.38 -7.84 -3.37
C ILE A 3 15.91 -7.56 -3.72
N THR A 4 15.41 -8.05 -4.86
CA THR A 4 14.11 -7.69 -5.46
C THR A 4 12.89 -8.50 -5.00
N GLN A 5 13.04 -9.67 -4.37
CA GLN A 5 11.87 -10.45 -3.86
C GLN A 5 11.44 -10.08 -2.43
N ARG A 6 12.19 -9.22 -1.75
CA ARG A 6 11.96 -8.89 -0.34
C ARG A 6 10.61 -8.20 -0.09
N PRO A 7 10.21 -7.12 -0.81
CA PRO A 7 8.98 -6.40 -0.52
C PRO A 7 7.71 -7.25 -0.79
N ILE A 8 7.69 -8.04 -1.87
CA ILE A 8 6.59 -8.95 -2.20
C ILE A 8 6.40 -10.00 -1.10
N ARG A 9 7.49 -10.66 -0.70
CA ARG A 9 7.40 -11.70 0.34
C ARG A 9 6.92 -11.11 1.66
N THR A 10 7.42 -9.95 2.05
CA THR A 10 7.02 -9.29 3.31
C THR A 10 5.57 -8.80 3.30
N THR A 11 5.05 -8.31 2.17
CA THR A 11 3.63 -7.89 2.08
C THR A 11 2.68 -9.08 2.24
N VAL A 12 3.00 -10.22 1.59
CA VAL A 12 2.20 -11.45 1.70
C VAL A 12 2.24 -12.02 3.12
N PHE A 13 3.43 -12.15 3.73
CA PHE A 13 3.54 -12.62 5.12
C PHE A 13 2.85 -11.68 6.10
N TYR A 14 3.00 -10.37 5.92
CA TYR A 14 2.34 -9.38 6.76
C TYR A 14 0.81 -9.46 6.64
N GLY A 15 0.29 -9.57 5.42
CA GLY A 15 -1.15 -9.76 5.19
C GLY A 15 -1.70 -11.03 5.83
N LEU A 16 -0.93 -12.13 5.79
CA LEU A 16 -1.31 -13.38 6.44
C LEU A 16 -1.33 -13.24 7.96
N ILE A 17 -0.32 -12.59 8.55
CA ILE A 17 -0.28 -12.28 9.98
C ILE A 17 -1.48 -11.40 10.37
N CYS A 18 -1.78 -10.35 9.61
CA CYS A 18 -2.94 -9.49 9.86
C CYS A 18 -4.26 -10.26 9.79
N GLY A 19 -4.45 -11.12 8.79
CA GLY A 19 -5.65 -11.95 8.66
C GLY A 19 -5.85 -12.87 9.89
N PHE A 20 -4.80 -13.58 10.30
CA PHE A 20 -4.88 -14.46 11.48
C PHE A 20 -5.01 -13.69 12.80
N ALA A 21 -4.30 -12.58 12.95
CA ALA A 21 -4.33 -11.76 14.17
C ALA A 21 -5.64 -11.00 14.34
N PHE A 22 -6.39 -10.74 13.26
CA PHE A 22 -7.64 -9.98 13.31
C PHE A 22 -8.68 -10.64 14.22
N ILE A 23 -8.81 -11.97 14.18
CA ILE A 23 -9.78 -12.72 14.98
C ILE A 23 -9.51 -12.53 16.49
N PRO A 24 -8.32 -12.88 17.04
CA PRO A 24 -8.05 -12.70 18.47
C PRO A 24 -8.05 -11.22 18.89
N LEU A 25 -7.53 -10.31 18.05
CA LEU A 25 -7.52 -8.87 18.36
C LEU A 25 -8.92 -8.29 18.43
N SER A 26 -9.78 -8.61 17.46
CA SER A 26 -11.17 -8.15 17.46
C SER A 26 -11.94 -8.72 18.64
N THR A 27 -11.77 -10.00 18.97
CA THR A 27 -12.42 -10.58 20.16
C THR A 27 -11.93 -9.91 21.44
N GLY A 28 -10.62 -9.68 21.59
CA GLY A 28 -10.04 -9.05 22.77
C GLY A 28 -10.49 -7.60 22.95
N LEU A 29 -10.44 -6.79 21.89
CA LEU A 29 -10.84 -5.39 21.93
C LEU A 29 -12.35 -5.21 22.10
N CYS A 30 -13.16 -6.12 21.56
CA CYS A 30 -14.62 -6.07 21.75
C CYS A 30 -15.07 -6.35 23.19
N TYR A 31 -14.21 -6.90 24.06
CA TYR A 31 -14.51 -6.99 25.50
C TYR A 31 -14.49 -5.62 26.18
N ILE A 32 -13.74 -4.65 25.64
CA ILE A 32 -13.49 -3.35 26.26
C ILE A 32 -14.22 -2.24 25.51
N PHE A 33 -14.30 -2.36 24.17
CA PHE A 33 -14.79 -1.31 23.29
C PHE A 33 -15.94 -1.80 22.39
N PRO A 34 -16.80 -0.88 21.90
CA PRO A 34 -17.75 -1.20 20.84
C PRO A 34 -17.04 -1.72 19.59
N TRP A 35 -17.69 -2.65 18.88
CA TRP A 35 -17.13 -3.30 17.68
C TRP A 35 -16.58 -2.30 16.64
N SER A 36 -17.28 -1.19 16.39
CA SER A 36 -16.84 -0.16 15.43
C SER A 36 -15.50 0.47 15.82
N LEU A 37 -15.32 0.77 17.10
CA LEU A 37 -14.10 1.39 17.62
C LEU A 37 -12.95 0.37 17.66
N ALA A 38 -13.24 -0.86 18.11
CA ALA A 38 -12.29 -1.97 18.08
C ALA A 38 -11.78 -2.22 16.64
N PHE A 39 -12.68 -2.27 15.68
CA PHE A 39 -12.35 -2.43 14.26
C PHE A 39 -11.46 -1.31 13.74
N SER A 40 -11.84 -0.05 13.97
CA SER A 40 -11.10 1.13 13.50
C SER A 40 -9.69 1.20 14.09
N ILE A 41 -9.51 0.84 15.38
CA ILE A 41 -8.20 0.73 16.02
C ILE A 41 -7.34 -0.35 15.35
N ILE A 42 -7.90 -1.53 15.08
CA ILE A 42 -7.16 -2.62 14.45
C ILE A 42 -6.69 -2.22 13.05
N VAL A 43 -7.58 -1.63 12.25
CA VAL A 43 -7.25 -1.15 10.90
C VAL A 43 -6.18 -0.06 10.96
N TRP A 44 -6.30 0.89 11.89
CA TRP A 44 -5.28 1.92 12.09
C TRP A 44 -3.92 1.30 12.44
N LEU A 45 -3.88 0.34 13.36
CA LEU A 45 -2.65 -0.35 13.75
C LEU A 45 -2.01 -1.08 12.58
N TYR A 46 -2.81 -1.78 11.77
CA TYR A 46 -2.32 -2.48 10.59
C TYR A 46 -1.75 -1.52 9.54
N LEU A 47 -2.40 -0.38 9.33
CA LEU A 47 -1.88 0.66 8.43
C LEU A 47 -0.64 1.35 8.98
N ALA A 48 -0.52 1.53 10.30
CA ALA A 48 0.65 2.13 10.92
C ALA A 48 1.90 1.28 10.71
N VAL A 49 1.82 -0.01 11.03
CA VAL A 49 2.93 -0.95 10.84
C VAL A 49 3.25 -1.11 9.36
N TYR A 50 2.22 -1.17 8.50
CA TYR A 50 2.43 -1.30 7.07
C TYR A 50 3.05 -0.05 6.42
N GLY A 51 2.60 1.14 6.81
CA GLY A 51 3.19 2.41 6.39
C GLY A 51 4.66 2.49 6.76
N PHE A 52 5.03 2.07 7.98
CA PHE A 52 6.43 2.01 8.39
C PHE A 52 7.28 1.07 7.49
N LEU A 53 6.74 -0.10 7.13
CA LEU A 53 7.39 -1.00 6.18
C LEU A 53 7.57 -0.33 4.80
N MET A 54 6.55 0.41 4.34
CA MET A 54 6.63 1.16 3.09
C MET A 54 7.68 2.28 3.12
N THR A 55 7.81 3.07 4.19
CA THR A 55 8.90 4.07 4.29
C THR A 55 10.27 3.44 4.19
N ARG A 56 10.43 2.24 4.76
CA ARG A 56 11.69 1.51 4.71
C ARG A 56 12.04 1.08 3.28
N TRP A 57 11.05 0.73 2.47
CA TRP A 57 11.26 0.41 1.06
C TRP A 57 11.46 1.65 0.20
N GLY A 58 10.72 2.73 0.45
CA GLY A 58 10.87 4.02 -0.24
C GLY A 58 12.10 4.83 0.18
N SER A 59 12.91 4.34 1.12
CA SER A 59 14.06 5.06 1.71
C SER A 59 13.71 6.48 2.19
N LYS A 60 12.49 6.68 2.69
CA LYS A 60 12.00 7.95 3.23
C LYS A 60 12.04 7.93 4.76
N SER A 61 12.06 9.10 5.38
CA SER A 61 12.03 9.19 6.83
C SER A 61 10.69 8.70 7.37
N PRO A 62 10.67 7.90 8.46
CA PRO A 62 9.42 7.40 9.05
C PRO A 62 8.54 8.53 9.60
N LEU A 63 9.14 9.69 9.88
CA LEU A 63 8.44 10.91 10.33
C LEU A 63 7.46 11.45 9.28
N SER A 64 7.70 11.24 7.98
CA SER A 64 6.78 11.72 6.94
C SER A 64 5.41 11.04 6.98
N ILE A 65 5.32 9.81 7.51
CA ILE A 65 4.05 9.08 7.64
C ILE A 65 3.31 9.44 8.95
N LEU A 66 4.00 10.08 9.92
CA LEU A 66 3.40 10.41 11.20
C LEU A 66 2.16 11.31 11.04
N PHE A 67 2.25 12.32 10.17
CA PHE A 67 1.15 13.23 9.91
C PHE A 67 -0.11 12.53 9.37
N PRO A 68 -0.07 11.77 8.25
CA PRO A 68 -1.25 11.04 7.77
C PRO A 68 -1.76 9.99 8.78
N LEU A 69 -0.87 9.36 9.55
CA LEU A 69 -1.29 8.41 10.60
C LEU A 69 -2.03 9.08 11.76
N LEU A 70 -1.60 10.28 12.16
CA LEU A 70 -2.27 11.05 13.21
C LEU A 70 -3.66 11.50 12.75
N ILE A 71 -3.81 11.92 11.49
CA ILE A 71 -5.13 12.23 10.92
C ILE A 71 -6.04 11.01 10.98
N LEU A 72 -5.53 9.84 10.58
CA LEU A 72 -6.31 8.60 10.64
C LEU A 72 -6.66 8.24 12.09
N LEU A 73 -5.75 8.45 13.05
CA LEU A 73 -6.02 8.19 14.47
C LEU A 73 -7.13 9.08 15.02
N ILE A 74 -7.11 10.37 14.70
CA ILE A 74 -8.17 11.31 15.11
C ILE A 74 -9.51 10.85 14.51
N SER A 75 -9.50 10.39 13.25
CA SER A 75 -10.73 9.94 12.58
C SER A 75 -11.37 8.71 13.24
N VAL A 76 -10.61 7.89 13.98
CA VAL A 76 -11.17 6.76 14.78
C VAL A 76 -12.22 7.23 15.78
N PHE A 77 -12.04 8.44 16.35
CA PHE A 77 -12.93 8.98 17.38
C PHE A 77 -14.01 9.90 16.80
N VAL A 78 -13.77 10.50 15.64
CA VAL A 78 -14.69 11.47 15.02
C VAL A 78 -15.70 10.78 14.09
N VAL A 79 -15.28 9.71 13.41
CA VAL A 79 -16.09 9.04 12.39
C VAL A 79 -16.86 7.88 12.99
N SER A 80 -18.16 8.05 13.19
CA SER A 80 -19.03 7.01 13.75
C SER A 80 -19.33 5.86 12.77
N SER A 81 -19.17 6.08 11.46
CA SER A 81 -19.49 5.11 10.40
C SER A 81 -18.25 4.31 9.97
N THR A 82 -18.32 2.98 10.13
CA THR A 82 -17.25 2.04 9.74
C THR A 82 -16.90 2.15 8.26
N SER A 83 -17.90 2.27 7.38
CA SER A 83 -17.68 2.40 5.94
C SER A 83 -16.97 3.71 5.57
N ALA A 84 -17.36 4.82 6.22
CA ALA A 84 -16.73 6.11 6.00
C ALA A 84 -15.26 6.08 6.46
N PHE A 85 -14.97 5.47 7.61
CA PHE A 85 -13.62 5.28 8.11
C PHE A 85 -12.76 4.43 7.16
N LEU A 86 -13.32 3.35 6.59
CA LEU A 86 -12.61 2.51 5.60
C LEU A 86 -12.27 3.27 4.32
N LEU A 87 -13.18 4.09 3.80
CA LEU A 87 -12.88 4.93 2.63
C LEU A 87 -11.78 5.95 2.95
N LEU A 88 -11.82 6.56 4.14
CA LEU A 88 -10.80 7.49 4.60
C LEU A 88 -9.44 6.80 4.75
N SER A 89 -9.41 5.59 5.30
CA SER A 89 -8.20 4.81 5.50
C SER A 89 -7.56 4.39 4.17
N LEU A 90 -8.37 4.03 3.17
CA LEU A 90 -7.91 3.79 1.80
C LEU A 90 -7.33 5.06 1.16
N GLY A 91 -7.99 6.20 1.33
CA GLY A 91 -7.51 7.49 0.81
C GLY A 91 -6.15 7.88 1.41
N ILE A 92 -6.01 7.76 2.74
CA ILE A 92 -4.75 8.03 3.45
C ILE A 92 -3.67 7.03 3.04
N PHE A 93 -4.02 5.75 2.89
CA PHE A 93 -3.09 4.74 2.41
C PHE A 93 -2.55 5.06 1.00
N SER A 94 -3.43 5.43 0.07
CA SER A 94 -3.04 5.86 -1.27
C SER A 94 -2.15 7.12 -1.23
N TRP A 95 -2.43 8.06 -0.33
CA TRP A 95 -1.57 9.24 -0.13
C TRP A 95 -0.19 8.85 0.40
N ILE A 96 -0.08 8.02 1.44
CA ILE A 96 1.21 7.57 1.98
C ILE A 96 2.04 6.91 0.88
N ARG A 97 1.39 6.13 0.03
CA ARG A 97 2.03 5.38 -1.04
C ARG A 97 2.49 6.27 -2.19
N SER A 98 1.58 7.00 -2.83
CA SER A 98 1.87 7.81 -4.02
C SER A 98 2.51 9.16 -3.70
N GLY A 99 2.08 9.82 -2.63
CA GLY A 99 2.56 11.15 -2.27
C GLY A 99 3.91 11.17 -1.55
N ILE A 100 4.20 10.15 -0.72
CA ILE A 100 5.38 10.12 0.14
C ILE A 100 6.40 9.07 -0.31
N CYS A 101 5.98 7.80 -0.43
CA CYS A 101 6.92 6.68 -0.61
C CYS A 101 7.40 6.50 -2.05
N PHE A 102 6.50 6.63 -3.05
CA PHE A 102 6.80 6.38 -4.45
C PHE A 102 6.28 7.53 -5.32
N GLN A 103 7.04 8.63 -5.35
CA GLN A 103 6.81 9.75 -6.26
C GLN A 103 7.13 9.32 -7.71
N GLN A 104 6.24 8.57 -8.36
CA GLN A 104 6.40 8.17 -9.76
C GLN A 104 5.51 9.02 -10.70
N PRO A 105 6.03 9.45 -11.87
CA PRO A 105 5.36 10.40 -12.77
C PRO A 105 4.40 9.72 -13.78
N LEU A 106 3.60 8.72 -13.38
CA LEU A 106 2.66 8.07 -14.32
C LEU A 106 1.21 8.12 -13.82
N PRO A 107 0.31 8.89 -14.48
CA PRO A 107 -1.12 8.91 -14.14
C PRO A 107 -1.82 7.53 -14.30
N ARG A 108 -1.18 6.58 -14.99
CA ARG A 108 -1.61 5.16 -15.08
C ARG A 108 -1.41 4.37 -13.78
N VAL A 109 -0.43 4.72 -12.95
CA VAL A 109 -0.18 4.09 -11.64
C VAL A 109 -1.31 4.45 -10.67
N PHE A 110 -1.72 5.72 -10.70
CA PHE A 110 -2.85 6.23 -9.94
C PHE A 110 -4.15 5.52 -10.31
N GLY A 111 -4.38 5.25 -11.61
CA GLY A 111 -5.54 4.49 -12.08
C GLY A 111 -5.55 3.04 -11.63
N ALA A 112 -4.41 2.35 -11.68
CA ALA A 112 -4.29 0.98 -11.17
C ALA A 112 -4.41 0.92 -9.64
N GLU A 113 -3.84 1.88 -8.91
CA GLU A 113 -4.01 2.00 -7.46
C GLU A 113 -5.47 2.26 -7.08
N LEU A 114 -6.16 3.16 -7.78
CA LEU A 114 -7.58 3.42 -7.57
C LEU A 114 -8.40 2.16 -7.84
N LEU A 115 -8.09 1.41 -8.91
CA LEU A 115 -8.81 0.21 -9.29
C LEU A 115 -8.53 -0.98 -8.36
N LEU A 116 -7.32 -1.07 -7.80
CA LEU A 116 -6.94 -2.09 -6.81
C LEU A 116 -7.48 -1.77 -5.41
N THR A 117 -7.52 -0.49 -5.02
CA THR A 117 -8.10 -0.05 -3.74
C THR A 117 -9.62 -0.07 -3.77
N LEU A 118 -10.25 0.38 -4.86
CA LEU A 118 -11.70 0.24 -5.07
C LEU A 118 -12.10 -1.21 -5.34
N GLY A 119 -11.29 -2.00 -6.04
CA GLY A 119 -11.52 -3.42 -6.26
C GLY A 119 -11.41 -4.23 -4.98
N GLY A 120 -10.44 -3.91 -4.11
CA GLY A 120 -10.33 -4.48 -2.77
C GLY A 120 -11.50 -4.09 -1.86
N ALA A 121 -11.91 -2.81 -1.88
CA ALA A 121 -13.09 -2.34 -1.16
C ALA A 121 -14.39 -2.99 -1.68
N GLY A 122 -14.50 -3.17 -3.00
CA GLY A 122 -15.61 -3.83 -3.66
C GLY A 122 -15.68 -5.33 -3.34
N LEU A 123 -14.54 -6.03 -3.27
CA LEU A 123 -14.47 -7.42 -2.81
C LEU A 123 -14.88 -7.55 -1.34
N VAL A 124 -14.43 -6.64 -0.47
CA VAL A 124 -14.84 -6.61 0.95
C VAL A 124 -16.34 -6.33 1.07
N ALA A 125 -16.90 -5.43 0.25
CA ALA A 125 -18.34 -5.15 0.21
C ALA A 125 -19.16 -6.30 -0.43
N TRP A 126 -18.57 -7.08 -1.33
CA TRP A 126 -19.23 -8.22 -1.97
C TRP A 126 -19.25 -9.47 -1.08
N PHE A 127 -18.21 -9.67 -0.25
CA PHE A 127 -18.12 -10.76 0.72
C PHE A 127 -18.83 -10.47 2.05
N THR A 128 -19.62 -9.39 2.13
CA THR A 128 -20.45 -9.12 3.31
C THR A 128 -21.56 -10.16 3.42
N PRO A 129 -21.42 -11.11 4.36
CA PRO A 129 -22.21 -10.99 5.58
C PRO A 129 -21.32 -10.91 6.82
N TYR A 130 -21.66 -9.96 7.70
CA TYR A 130 -21.40 -9.71 9.13
C TYR A 130 -20.60 -10.72 9.99
N SER A 131 -19.52 -11.34 9.49
CA SER A 131 -18.72 -12.30 10.25
C SER A 131 -17.28 -11.82 10.44
N THR A 132 -16.71 -12.06 11.62
CA THR A 132 -15.29 -11.79 11.89
C THR A 132 -14.36 -12.50 10.89
N PHE A 133 -14.80 -13.67 10.38
CA PHE A 133 -14.06 -14.44 9.39
C PHE A 133 -14.02 -13.76 8.02
N THR A 134 -15.13 -13.16 7.56
CA THR A 134 -15.17 -12.48 6.26
C THR A 134 -14.32 -11.21 6.29
N TRP A 135 -14.27 -10.51 7.43
CA TRP A 135 -13.32 -9.40 7.63
C TRP A 135 -11.86 -9.83 7.61
N ALA A 136 -11.50 -10.91 8.31
CA ALA A 136 -10.14 -11.45 8.30
C ALA A 136 -9.70 -11.83 6.87
N LEU A 137 -10.59 -12.49 6.11
CA LEU A 137 -10.34 -12.86 4.72
C LEU A 137 -10.23 -11.63 3.82
N GLY A 138 -11.08 -10.63 4.01
CA GLY A 138 -11.03 -9.36 3.28
C GLY A 138 -9.71 -8.61 3.48
N ILE A 139 -9.22 -8.54 4.72
CA ILE A 139 -7.91 -7.94 5.06
C ILE A 139 -6.79 -8.70 4.37
N TRP A 140 -6.81 -10.03 4.42
CA TRP A 140 -5.81 -10.86 3.76
C TRP A 140 -5.81 -10.66 2.24
N MET A 141 -6.99 -10.70 1.61
CA MET A 141 -7.15 -10.46 0.17
C MET A 141 -6.67 -9.07 -0.23
N PHE A 142 -6.97 -8.04 0.57
CA PHE A 142 -6.46 -6.70 0.32
C PHE A 142 -4.93 -6.68 0.24
N PHE A 143 -4.23 -7.28 1.21
CA PHE A 143 -2.77 -7.34 1.18
C PHE A 143 -2.20 -8.21 0.04
N LEU A 144 -2.88 -9.29 -0.34
CA LEU A 144 -2.50 -10.06 -1.53
C LEU A 144 -2.57 -9.21 -2.80
N VAL A 145 -3.66 -8.47 -2.97
CA VAL A 145 -3.84 -7.53 -4.07
C VAL A 145 -2.77 -6.43 -4.03
N GLN A 146 -2.41 -5.91 -2.86
CA GLN A 146 -1.31 -4.96 -2.71
C GLN A 146 0.07 -5.55 -3.07
N SER A 147 0.28 -6.85 -2.82
CA SER A 147 1.54 -7.53 -3.19
C SER A 147 1.70 -7.70 -4.70
N LEU A 148 0.60 -7.89 -5.43
CA LEU A 148 0.59 -8.00 -6.90
C LEU A 148 1.04 -6.70 -7.57
N TYR A 149 0.78 -5.53 -6.96
CA TYR A 149 1.32 -4.26 -7.47
C TYR A 149 2.84 -4.34 -7.60
N PHE A 150 3.54 -4.81 -6.58
CA PHE A 150 5.01 -4.87 -6.61
C PHE A 150 5.49 -5.81 -7.71
N LEU A 151 4.77 -6.90 -8.00
CA LEU A 151 5.08 -7.78 -9.11
C LEU A 151 4.98 -7.08 -10.47
N ILE A 152 3.94 -6.27 -10.69
CA ILE A 152 3.70 -5.61 -11.99
C ILE A 152 4.62 -4.40 -12.20
N PHE A 153 4.85 -3.61 -11.15
CA PHE A 153 5.58 -2.34 -11.25
C PHE A 153 7.09 -2.46 -10.99
N GLU A 154 7.54 -3.43 -10.19
CA GLU A 154 8.98 -3.61 -9.94
C GLU A 154 9.69 -4.20 -11.16
N ASP A 155 9.04 -5.10 -11.91
CA ASP A 155 9.58 -5.68 -13.15
C ASP A 155 9.81 -4.60 -14.23
N ARG A 156 8.88 -3.64 -14.35
CA ARG A 156 9.01 -2.51 -15.29
C ARG A 156 10.04 -1.48 -14.87
N SER A 157 10.26 -1.28 -13.57
CA SER A 157 11.29 -0.36 -13.08
C SER A 157 12.71 -0.89 -13.35
N ILE A 158 12.86 -2.21 -13.43
CA ILE A 158 14.10 -2.87 -13.83
C ILE A 158 14.29 -2.71 -15.34
N GLU A 159 13.25 -2.91 -16.15
CA GLU A 159 13.30 -2.61 -17.60
C GLU A 159 13.64 -1.14 -17.85
N GLU A 160 13.01 -0.20 -17.15
CA GLU A 160 13.22 1.25 -17.32
C GLU A 160 14.62 1.69 -16.88
N LYS A 161 15.19 1.07 -15.82
CA LYS A 161 16.61 1.28 -15.44
C LYS A 161 17.59 0.62 -16.40
N VAL A 162 17.21 -0.47 -17.06
CA VAL A 162 18.04 -1.12 -18.08
C VAL A 162 18.04 -0.30 -19.38
N THR A 163 17.01 0.51 -19.64
CA THR A 163 16.92 1.31 -20.88
C THR A 163 17.79 2.57 -20.95
N VAL A 164 18.56 2.94 -19.91
CA VAL A 164 19.56 4.01 -20.06
C VAL A 164 20.82 3.66 -19.28
N ASP A 165 21.67 2.82 -19.90
CA ASP A 165 23.08 2.79 -19.52
C ASP A 165 23.67 4.19 -19.82
N PRO A 166 24.29 4.88 -18.83
CA PRO A 166 24.97 6.15 -19.07
C PRO A 166 26.00 6.09 -20.21
N PHE A 167 26.57 4.90 -20.49
CA PHE A 167 27.42 4.70 -21.67
C PHE A 167 26.65 4.75 -22.99
N GLU A 168 25.46 4.17 -23.04
CA GLU A 168 24.61 4.16 -24.24
C GLU A 168 24.00 5.55 -24.51
N ALA A 169 23.65 6.28 -23.44
CA ALA A 169 23.28 7.69 -23.54
C ALA A 169 24.43 8.58 -24.05
N ALA A 170 25.66 8.32 -23.60
CA ALA A 170 26.85 9.03 -24.07
C ALA A 170 27.18 8.69 -25.53
N LEU A 171 27.01 7.43 -25.94
CA LEU A 171 27.21 6.97 -27.32
C LEU A 171 26.22 7.66 -28.27
N LEU A 172 24.93 7.69 -27.92
CA LEU A 172 23.89 8.37 -28.71
C LEU A 172 24.11 9.88 -28.83
N GLN A 173 24.65 10.52 -27.78
CA GLN A 173 25.04 11.93 -27.85
C GLN A 173 26.24 12.15 -28.77
N ALA A 174 27.25 11.29 -28.72
CA ALA A 174 28.40 11.36 -29.60
C ALA A 174 28.00 11.15 -31.07
N GLU A 175 27.13 10.17 -31.34
CA GLU A 175 26.63 9.86 -32.68
C GLU A 175 25.86 11.05 -33.29
N LYS A 176 25.02 11.72 -32.48
CA LYS A 176 24.31 12.96 -32.90
C LYS A 176 25.27 14.11 -33.27
N VAL A 177 26.37 14.27 -32.54
CA VAL A 177 27.36 15.32 -32.82
C VAL A 177 28.12 15.03 -34.12
N ILE A 178 28.41 13.76 -34.39
CA ILE A 178 29.10 13.33 -35.61
C ILE A 178 28.18 13.45 -36.82
N SER A 179 26.92 13.03 -36.71
CA SER A 179 25.95 13.13 -37.81
C SER A 179 25.53 14.57 -38.14
N ALA A 180 25.65 15.50 -37.19
CA ALA A 180 25.33 16.92 -37.41
C ALA A 180 26.50 17.72 -38.04
N ARG A 181 27.69 17.11 -38.19
CA ARG A 181 28.89 17.74 -38.76
C ARG A 181 29.22 17.28 -40.19
N LEU A 182 28.46 16.34 -40.73
CA LEU A 182 28.47 15.89 -42.14
C LEU A 182 27.32 16.57 -42.89
#